data_AF-A0A351WVR2-F1
#
_entry.id   AF-A0A351WVR2-F1
#
_cell.length_a   1.000
_cell.length_b   1.000
_cell.length_c   1.000
_cell.angle_alpha   90.00
_cell.angle_beta   90.00
_cell.angle_gamma   90.00
#
_symmetry.space_group_name_H-M   'P 1'
#
loop_
_entity.id
_entity.type
_entity.pdbx_description
1 polymer ?
#
loop_
_entity_poly.entity_id
_entity_poly.type
_entity_poly.pdbx_seq_one_letter_code
_entity_poly.pdbx_strand_id
1 'polypeptide(L)'
;MLKRNLTAAGAVAAAAALVLLSLPAMTTAAKTKPAAKIANDGRAKCYECHDEVKALKEGSKHASLSCKVCHEKLDAHMNDPEKNKPVTLIDQALCGKCHKEQYQSFYQDNFEAQARKEKGIPAGRSPLQDKLLAGHGFTFEHNEPRGHAFMVIDQFVVDRFQGGRFQFKEGWKGVNSTGKTWDVLTDTGKKLPESAMAGNPTCIQCKTSDHLLKWKFMGEKDPRAKWDRTSNIVDVAKDTHNPVGCIHCHDPHGTQPRVVRDALIQAIEKDPKGNIFAKNGATDLNVINFRDFRKIGVMSKTDSRMMCAQCHVEYNCNSGTQWSDNKPVKYDDLRTNHFPLKNSLQLLKHYQQLDFFDFRHAVTGARLIKFQHPEAETYAGSTHDKAGVQCHQCHMPKQKGKNGKMFSAHGVIRPKNHIQEACLGCHPKEGKDKKLYQVDAIQNYVKGKMRKSEYWLGQLIDNYAAAQRLGVSPAVLDQARAKHEEAHALWEYWTAENSDGFHNPDLARESLTGSIAASKAGVKILNDAMTVAKKEEAKK
;
A
#
# COMPACT_ATOMS: atom_id res chain seq x y z
N MET A 1 48.88 42.93 -36.54
CA MET A 1 49.45 43.96 -37.44
C MET A 1 49.72 43.30 -38.79
N LEU A 2 48.70 43.26 -39.65
CA LEU A 2 48.51 44.13 -40.83
C LEU A 2 49.49 43.85 -41.98
N LYS A 3 49.00 43.18 -43.03
CA LYS A 3 49.10 43.67 -44.41
C LYS A 3 47.78 43.38 -45.14
N ARG A 4 47.16 44.46 -45.60
CA ARG A 4 45.94 44.58 -46.41
C ARG A 4 46.30 44.51 -47.90
N ASN A 5 45.33 44.12 -48.74
CA ASN A 5 44.71 44.94 -49.81
C ASN A 5 43.83 44.02 -50.69
N LEU A 6 42.50 44.21 -50.76
CA LEU A 6 41.75 45.13 -51.65
C LEU A 6 41.93 44.69 -53.13
N THR A 7 40.92 44.40 -53.97
CA THR A 7 39.59 45.01 -54.26
C THR A 7 38.87 44.09 -55.29
N ALA A 8 37.55 43.81 -55.20
CA ALA A 8 36.43 44.43 -55.96
C ALA A 8 36.51 44.25 -57.50
N ALA A 9 35.48 43.94 -58.32
CA ALA A 9 34.02 43.88 -58.21
C ALA A 9 33.40 43.26 -59.49
N GLY A 10 32.15 42.74 -59.38
CA GLY A 10 31.09 42.73 -60.43
C GLY A 10 31.20 41.72 -61.59
N ALA A 11 30.14 41.19 -62.21
CA ALA A 11 28.69 41.29 -62.01
C ALA A 11 27.98 40.27 -62.96
N VAL A 12 26.89 39.65 -62.47
CA VAL A 12 25.62 39.34 -63.18
C VAL A 12 25.49 38.14 -64.15
N ALA A 13 24.36 37.44 -63.97
CA ALA A 13 23.61 36.49 -64.83
C ALA A 13 24.11 35.04 -64.84
N ALA A 14 23.28 33.98 -64.74
CA ALA A 14 21.84 33.85 -64.63
C ALA A 14 21.49 32.46 -64.02
N ALA A 15 20.30 32.41 -63.43
CA ALA A 15 19.55 31.27 -62.92
C ALA A 15 19.70 29.92 -63.67
N ALA A 16 19.89 28.84 -62.91
CA ALA A 16 19.17 27.56 -63.11
C ALA A 16 19.29 26.65 -61.88
N ALA A 17 18.15 26.39 -61.25
CA ALA A 17 17.76 25.18 -60.52
C ALA A 17 18.77 24.51 -59.55
N LEU A 18 18.51 24.65 -58.24
CA LEU A 18 18.16 23.52 -57.35
C LEU A 18 17.79 24.07 -55.95
N VAL A 19 16.51 24.37 -55.75
CA VAL A 19 15.94 24.56 -54.41
C VAL A 19 15.39 23.21 -53.97
N LEU A 20 16.19 22.46 -53.21
CA LEU A 20 15.70 21.34 -52.40
C LEU A 20 15.01 21.94 -51.18
N LEU A 21 13.71 22.23 -51.34
CA LEU A 21 12.79 22.47 -50.23
C LEU A 21 12.72 21.22 -49.36
N SER A 22 13.18 21.36 -48.13
CA SER A 22 12.88 20.49 -47.01
C SER A 22 11.36 20.50 -46.77
N LEU A 23 10.68 19.51 -47.34
CA LEU A 23 9.29 19.19 -47.00
C LEU A 23 9.24 18.64 -45.56
N PRO A 24 8.33 19.11 -44.70
CA PRO A 24 8.03 18.43 -43.45
C PRO A 24 7.45 17.06 -43.81
N ALA A 25 8.02 16.00 -43.23
CA ALA A 25 7.44 14.67 -43.34
C ALA A 25 6.01 14.72 -42.78
N MET A 26 5.04 14.78 -43.69
CA MET A 26 3.64 14.64 -43.34
C MET A 26 3.50 13.30 -42.62
N THR A 27 3.03 13.38 -41.38
CA THR A 27 2.52 12.26 -40.61
C THR A 27 1.62 11.43 -41.52
N THR A 28 1.97 10.17 -41.74
CA THR A 28 1.04 9.21 -42.31
C THR A 28 -0.19 9.21 -41.41
N ALA A 29 -1.29 9.77 -41.92
CA ALA A 29 -2.57 9.72 -41.26
C ALA A 29 -2.86 8.25 -40.92
N ALA A 30 -2.89 7.96 -39.62
CA ALA A 30 -3.28 6.65 -39.14
C ALA A 30 -4.63 6.34 -39.77
N LYS A 31 -4.69 5.34 -40.67
CA LYS A 31 -5.96 4.82 -41.19
C LYS A 31 -6.85 4.57 -39.98
N THR A 32 -7.90 5.38 -39.84
CA THR A 32 -8.93 5.21 -38.82
C THR A 32 -9.45 3.79 -38.95
N LYS A 33 -9.15 2.96 -37.93
CA LYS A 33 -9.80 1.66 -37.80
C LYS A 33 -11.31 1.88 -37.90
N PRO A 34 -12.06 0.99 -38.57
CA PRO A 34 -13.52 1.02 -38.52
C PRO A 34 -13.95 1.11 -37.05
N ALA A 35 -14.86 2.04 -36.73
CA ALA A 35 -15.42 2.14 -35.40
C ALA A 35 -15.88 0.73 -34.98
N ALA A 36 -15.37 0.23 -33.85
CA ALA A 36 -15.74 -1.09 -33.37
C ALA A 36 -17.27 -1.16 -33.28
N LYS A 37 -17.87 -2.16 -33.94
CA LYS A 37 -19.33 -2.34 -33.93
C LYS A 37 -19.78 -2.42 -32.47
N ILE A 38 -20.53 -1.42 -32.01
CA ILE A 38 -21.04 -1.37 -30.64
C ILE A 38 -21.99 -2.56 -30.48
N ALA A 39 -21.81 -3.36 -29.43
CA ALA A 39 -22.70 -4.47 -29.17
C ALA A 39 -24.14 -3.95 -28.97
N ASN A 40 -25.09 -4.47 -29.75
CA ASN A 40 -26.52 -4.21 -29.53
C ASN A 40 -26.99 -5.06 -28.34
N ASP A 41 -26.78 -4.54 -27.13
CA ASP A 41 -27.03 -5.24 -25.86
C ASP A 41 -28.10 -4.56 -25.00
N GLY A 42 -28.84 -3.60 -25.56
CA GLY A 42 -29.89 -2.87 -24.85
C GLY A 42 -29.39 -1.85 -23.82
N ARG A 43 -28.07 -1.56 -23.75
CA ARG A 43 -27.48 -0.63 -22.75
C ARG A 43 -28.10 0.75 -22.69
N ALA A 44 -28.72 1.23 -23.77
CA ALA A 44 -29.38 2.53 -23.81
C ALA A 44 -30.43 2.64 -22.69
N LYS A 45 -31.19 1.55 -22.47
CA LYS A 45 -32.16 1.46 -21.37
C LYS A 45 -31.48 1.46 -19.99
N CYS A 46 -30.31 0.83 -19.86
CA CYS A 46 -29.56 0.87 -18.61
C CYS A 46 -29.08 2.30 -18.31
N TYR A 47 -28.67 3.04 -19.34
CA TYR A 47 -28.17 4.40 -19.22
C TYR A 47 -29.22 5.42 -18.79
N GLU A 48 -30.52 5.11 -18.90
CA GLU A 48 -31.59 5.96 -18.36
C GLU A 48 -31.56 6.05 -16.82
N CYS A 49 -30.94 5.08 -16.13
CA CYS A 49 -30.87 5.02 -14.66
C CYS A 49 -29.43 4.99 -14.10
N HIS A 50 -28.41 5.01 -14.96
CA HIS A 50 -27.01 4.77 -14.62
C HIS A 50 -26.07 5.77 -15.32
N ASP A 51 -26.30 7.06 -15.09
CA ASP A 51 -25.57 8.15 -15.73
C ASP A 51 -24.06 8.10 -15.48
N GLU A 52 -23.62 7.76 -14.26
CA GLU A 52 -22.19 7.66 -13.95
C GLU A 52 -21.53 6.52 -14.73
N VAL A 53 -22.24 5.41 -14.94
CA VAL A 53 -21.74 4.29 -15.75
C VAL A 53 -21.70 4.67 -17.23
N LYS A 54 -22.72 5.39 -17.72
CA LYS A 54 -22.73 5.94 -19.08
C LYS A 54 -21.51 6.83 -19.31
N ALA A 55 -21.29 7.80 -18.43
CA ALA A 55 -20.18 8.75 -18.50
C ALA A 55 -18.81 8.07 -18.48
N LEU A 56 -18.65 6.96 -17.74
CA LEU A 56 -17.42 6.19 -17.73
C LEU A 56 -17.23 5.34 -19.01
N LYS A 57 -18.31 4.73 -19.49
CA LYS A 57 -18.26 3.70 -20.55
C LYS A 57 -18.23 4.28 -21.96
N GLU A 58 -18.94 5.38 -22.21
CA GLU A 58 -18.94 6.03 -23.51
C GLU A 58 -17.54 6.60 -23.84
N GLY A 59 -17.10 6.43 -25.08
CA GLY A 59 -15.75 6.84 -25.51
C GLY A 59 -14.59 6.02 -24.93
N SER A 60 -14.87 5.01 -24.10
CA SER A 60 -13.86 4.21 -23.42
C SER A 60 -13.34 3.03 -24.26
N LYS A 61 -12.24 2.38 -23.83
CA LYS A 61 -11.75 1.16 -24.49
C LYS A 61 -12.67 -0.05 -24.28
N HIS A 62 -13.58 0.02 -23.32
CA HIS A 62 -14.65 -0.97 -23.11
C HIS A 62 -16.00 -0.49 -23.67
N ALA A 63 -16.03 0.58 -24.47
CA ALA A 63 -17.26 1.09 -25.07
C ALA A 63 -17.96 0.03 -25.93
N SER A 64 -17.26 -0.87 -26.61
CA SER A 64 -17.91 -1.94 -27.39
C SER A 64 -18.27 -3.19 -26.58
N LEU A 65 -17.72 -3.35 -25.37
CA LEU A 65 -17.94 -4.54 -24.53
C LEU A 65 -19.39 -4.58 -24.04
N SER A 66 -20.04 -5.74 -24.09
CA SER A 66 -21.43 -5.84 -23.62
C SER A 66 -21.54 -5.82 -22.09
N CYS A 67 -22.58 -5.18 -21.55
CA CYS A 67 -22.89 -5.23 -20.11
C CYS A 67 -23.10 -6.67 -19.62
N LYS A 68 -23.62 -7.56 -20.48
CA LYS A 68 -23.88 -8.98 -20.19
C LYS A 68 -22.60 -9.79 -19.91
N VAL A 69 -21.42 -9.24 -20.21
CA VAL A 69 -20.15 -9.89 -19.90
C VAL A 69 -19.92 -9.96 -18.39
N CYS A 70 -20.31 -8.90 -17.66
CA CYS A 70 -20.09 -8.78 -16.22
C CYS A 70 -21.38 -8.79 -15.40
N HIS A 71 -22.54 -8.62 -16.04
CA HIS A 71 -23.82 -8.55 -15.33
C HIS A 71 -24.82 -9.59 -15.83
N GLU A 72 -25.44 -10.28 -14.88
CA GLU A 72 -26.48 -11.28 -15.13
C GLU A 72 -27.78 -10.89 -14.41
N LYS A 73 -28.87 -11.62 -14.72
CA LYS A 73 -30.23 -11.34 -14.24
C LYS A 73 -30.71 -9.91 -14.58
N LEU A 74 -30.27 -9.39 -15.72
CA LEU A 74 -30.61 -8.05 -16.17
C LEU A 74 -32.10 -7.89 -16.44
N ASP A 75 -32.78 -8.89 -17.02
CA ASP A 75 -34.19 -8.77 -17.35
C ASP A 75 -35.07 -8.64 -16.09
N ALA A 76 -34.78 -9.42 -15.05
CA ALA A 76 -35.45 -9.29 -13.75
C ALA A 76 -35.20 -7.92 -13.10
N HIS A 77 -33.97 -7.42 -13.19
CA HIS A 77 -33.61 -6.09 -12.72
C HIS A 77 -34.35 -4.99 -13.49
N MET A 78 -34.46 -5.09 -14.82
CA MET A 78 -35.15 -4.11 -15.64
C MET A 78 -36.66 -4.06 -15.36
N ASN A 79 -37.27 -5.18 -14.96
CA ASN A 79 -38.71 -5.25 -14.68
C ASN A 79 -39.08 -4.71 -13.29
N ASP A 80 -38.28 -4.98 -12.25
CA ASP A 80 -38.49 -4.47 -10.88
C ASP A 80 -37.11 -4.22 -10.23
N PRO A 81 -36.49 -3.05 -10.48
CA PRO A 81 -35.12 -2.74 -10.06
C PRO A 81 -34.96 -2.56 -8.55
N GLU A 82 -36.05 -2.29 -7.83
CA GLU A 82 -36.05 -2.13 -6.37
C GLU A 82 -35.91 -3.48 -5.66
N LYS A 83 -36.59 -4.51 -6.18
CA LYS A 83 -36.54 -5.87 -5.59
C LYS A 83 -35.42 -6.73 -6.17
N ASN A 84 -35.04 -6.50 -7.42
CA ASN A 84 -34.09 -7.36 -8.12
C ASN A 84 -32.78 -6.64 -8.37
N LYS A 85 -31.75 -6.90 -7.55
CA LYS A 85 -30.39 -6.47 -7.84
C LYS A 85 -29.78 -7.36 -8.94
N PRO A 86 -29.08 -6.80 -9.95
CA PRO A 86 -28.38 -7.61 -10.93
C PRO A 86 -27.23 -8.36 -10.26
N VAL A 87 -26.90 -9.54 -10.78
CA VAL A 87 -25.68 -10.25 -10.37
C VAL A 87 -24.51 -9.57 -11.06
N THR A 88 -23.45 -9.23 -10.32
CA THR A 88 -22.23 -8.64 -10.88
C THR A 88 -21.06 -9.59 -10.68
N LEU A 89 -20.48 -10.04 -11.78
CA LEU A 89 -19.32 -10.91 -11.84
C LEU A 89 -18.06 -10.06 -11.67
N ILE A 90 -17.42 -10.17 -10.52
CA ILE A 90 -16.18 -9.45 -10.15
C ILE A 90 -14.95 -10.35 -10.11
N ASP A 91 -15.13 -11.63 -10.48
CA ASP A 91 -14.03 -12.59 -10.58
C ASP A 91 -13.03 -12.13 -11.65
N GLN A 92 -11.77 -12.03 -11.25
CA GLN A 92 -10.67 -11.61 -12.10
C GLN A 92 -10.39 -12.57 -13.26
N ALA A 93 -10.78 -13.84 -13.17
CA ALA A 93 -10.73 -14.78 -14.29
C ALA A 93 -11.58 -14.29 -15.48
N LEU A 94 -12.65 -13.51 -15.23
CA LEU A 94 -13.43 -12.87 -16.28
C LEU A 94 -12.58 -11.90 -17.11
N CYS A 95 -11.76 -11.08 -16.44
CA CYS A 95 -10.82 -10.17 -17.09
C CYS A 95 -9.75 -10.97 -17.87
N GLY A 96 -9.30 -12.09 -17.31
CA GLY A 96 -8.32 -12.99 -17.93
C GLY A 96 -8.74 -13.58 -19.28
N LYS A 97 -10.05 -13.62 -19.60
CA LYS A 97 -10.54 -14.03 -20.93
C LYS A 97 -10.04 -13.11 -22.06
N CYS A 98 -9.88 -11.82 -21.77
CA CYS A 98 -9.40 -10.82 -22.74
C CYS A 98 -7.99 -10.30 -22.41
N HIS A 99 -7.56 -10.39 -21.16
CA HIS A 99 -6.29 -9.86 -20.63
C HIS A 99 -5.42 -10.99 -20.06
N LYS A 100 -5.21 -12.03 -20.86
CA LYS A 100 -4.57 -13.29 -20.43
C LYS A 100 -3.17 -13.09 -19.84
N GLU A 101 -2.33 -12.29 -20.48
CA GLU A 101 -0.94 -12.09 -20.03
C GLU A 101 -0.87 -11.36 -18.67
N GLN A 102 -1.70 -10.33 -18.49
CA GLN A 102 -1.84 -9.62 -17.21
C GLN A 102 -2.33 -10.58 -16.13
N TYR A 103 -3.43 -11.29 -16.39
CA TYR A 103 -3.99 -12.26 -15.45
C TYR A 103 -2.99 -13.36 -15.06
N GLN A 104 -2.33 -13.97 -16.04
CA GLN A 104 -1.35 -15.03 -15.78
C GLN A 104 -0.14 -14.52 -15.00
N SER A 105 0.36 -13.33 -15.31
CA SER A 105 1.49 -12.75 -14.57
C SER A 105 1.13 -12.44 -13.11
N PHE A 106 -0.12 -12.06 -12.79
CA PHE A 106 -0.55 -11.81 -11.41
C PHE A 106 -0.46 -13.07 -10.53
N TYR A 107 -0.73 -14.24 -11.11
CA TYR A 107 -0.66 -15.55 -10.46
C TYR A 107 0.68 -16.27 -10.66
N GLN A 108 1.64 -15.64 -11.32
CA GLN A 108 2.94 -16.27 -11.52
C GLN A 108 3.66 -16.39 -10.17
N ASP A 109 4.05 -17.61 -9.84
CA ASP A 109 4.80 -17.88 -8.61
C ASP A 109 6.12 -17.10 -8.60
N ASN A 110 6.35 -16.41 -7.48
CA ASN A 110 7.63 -15.78 -7.17
C ASN A 110 8.25 -16.49 -5.98
N PHE A 111 8.98 -17.58 -6.25
CA PHE A 111 9.64 -18.38 -5.21
C PHE A 111 10.78 -17.65 -4.49
N GLU A 112 11.26 -16.52 -5.02
CA GLU A 112 12.23 -15.66 -4.34
C GLU A 112 11.60 -14.90 -3.17
N ALA A 113 10.28 -14.74 -3.17
CA ALA A 113 9.50 -14.20 -2.06
C ALA A 113 9.03 -15.36 -1.16
N GLN A 114 9.90 -15.73 -0.23
CA GLN A 114 9.70 -16.85 0.69
C GLN A 114 8.39 -16.70 1.50
N ALA A 115 7.61 -17.78 1.56
CA ALA A 115 6.39 -17.85 2.37
C ALA A 115 6.72 -18.03 3.85
N ARG A 116 5.85 -17.53 4.74
CA ARG A 116 5.91 -17.74 6.21
C ARG A 116 7.26 -17.40 6.85
N LYS A 117 7.93 -16.37 6.33
CA LYS A 117 9.22 -15.92 6.83
C LYS A 117 9.02 -14.87 7.92
N GLU A 118 9.06 -15.30 9.18
CA GLU A 118 8.90 -14.44 10.36
C GLU A 118 9.94 -13.31 10.38
N LYS A 119 9.49 -12.09 10.72
CA LYS A 119 10.35 -10.90 10.82
C LYS A 119 11.05 -10.81 12.17
N GLY A 120 10.45 -11.34 13.23
CA GLY A 120 10.90 -11.29 14.63
C GLY A 120 12.12 -12.14 14.99
N ILE A 121 12.67 -12.92 14.06
CA ILE A 121 13.81 -13.82 14.32
C ILE A 121 15.16 -13.10 14.15
N PRO A 122 16.29 -13.64 14.67
CA PRO A 122 17.61 -13.03 14.55
C PRO A 122 18.06 -12.70 13.11
N ALA A 123 17.68 -13.52 12.13
CA ALA A 123 17.96 -13.30 10.71
C ALA A 123 16.87 -12.48 9.98
N GLY A 124 15.81 -12.09 10.69
CA GLY A 124 14.64 -11.41 10.16
C GLY A 124 14.80 -9.90 10.10
N ARG A 125 13.72 -9.24 9.66
CA ARG A 125 13.69 -7.77 9.52
C ARG A 125 13.64 -7.03 10.86
N SER A 126 13.31 -7.67 11.97
CA SER A 126 13.24 -7.06 13.31
C SER A 126 13.56 -8.07 14.44
N PRO A 127 14.82 -8.45 14.68
CA PRO A 127 15.26 -9.41 15.69
C PRO A 127 14.79 -9.19 17.13
N LEU A 128 14.49 -7.94 17.52
CA LEU A 128 13.93 -7.64 18.85
C LEU A 128 12.43 -7.31 18.81
N GLN A 129 11.71 -7.72 17.77
CA GLN A 129 10.29 -7.42 17.58
C GLN A 129 9.45 -7.77 18.81
N ASP A 130 9.61 -8.96 19.38
CA ASP A 130 8.78 -9.41 20.50
C ASP A 130 8.99 -8.57 21.76
N LYS A 131 10.23 -8.12 22.00
CA LYS A 131 10.52 -7.20 23.11
C LYS A 131 9.89 -5.84 22.86
N LEU A 132 10.10 -5.27 21.67
CA LEU A 132 9.74 -3.89 21.38
C LEU A 132 8.25 -3.69 21.08
N LEU A 133 7.55 -4.74 20.64
CA LEU A 133 6.11 -4.75 20.41
C LEU A 133 5.35 -5.48 21.52
N ALA A 134 5.97 -5.71 22.68
CA ALA A 134 5.37 -6.46 23.77
C ALA A 134 3.99 -5.88 24.14
N GLY A 135 2.96 -6.71 24.08
CA GLY A 135 1.56 -6.31 24.28
C GLY A 135 0.76 -6.10 23.00
N HIS A 136 1.37 -6.24 21.82
CA HIS A 136 0.69 -6.12 20.53
C HIS A 136 0.49 -7.47 19.82
N GLY A 137 -0.61 -7.64 19.09
CA GLY A 137 -0.93 -8.88 18.37
C GLY A 137 0.05 -9.31 17.27
N PHE A 138 1.03 -8.46 16.92
CA PHE A 138 2.05 -8.79 15.91
C PHE A 138 3.19 -9.65 16.47
N THR A 139 3.30 -9.82 17.80
CA THR A 139 4.27 -10.72 18.41
C THR A 139 3.86 -12.19 18.30
N PHE A 140 2.64 -12.49 17.83
CA PHE A 140 2.20 -13.87 17.60
C PHE A 140 2.69 -14.42 16.26
N GLU A 141 2.57 -13.63 15.19
CA GLU A 141 3.17 -13.94 13.88
C GLU A 141 3.21 -12.67 13.02
N HIS A 142 4.36 -12.35 12.43
CA HIS A 142 4.53 -11.27 11.46
C HIS A 142 5.53 -11.63 10.37
N ASN A 143 5.02 -12.25 9.31
CA ASN A 143 5.84 -12.63 8.15
C ASN A 143 6.18 -11.46 7.22
N GLU A 144 7.30 -11.60 6.50
CA GLU A 144 7.61 -10.86 5.28
C GLU A 144 6.52 -11.09 4.20
N PRO A 145 6.25 -10.10 3.33
CA PRO A 145 5.26 -10.24 2.28
C PRO A 145 5.74 -11.15 1.15
N ARG A 146 4.77 -11.86 0.54
CA ARG A 146 4.92 -12.64 -0.70
C ARG A 146 3.94 -12.16 -1.79
N GLY A 147 3.84 -12.92 -2.88
CA GLY A 147 3.05 -12.56 -4.06
C GLY A 147 1.59 -12.20 -3.75
N HIS A 148 1.04 -11.24 -4.50
CA HIS A 148 -0.32 -10.71 -4.31
C HIS A 148 -1.43 -11.75 -4.42
N ALA A 149 -1.24 -12.81 -5.20
CA ALA A 149 -2.21 -13.92 -5.29
C ALA A 149 -2.53 -14.56 -3.93
N PHE A 150 -1.64 -14.45 -2.94
CA PHE A 150 -1.78 -15.07 -1.63
C PHE A 150 -2.39 -14.15 -0.57
N MET A 151 -2.64 -12.86 -0.85
CA MET A 151 -2.88 -11.87 0.21
C MET A 151 -4.11 -12.17 1.09
N VAL A 152 -5.19 -12.72 0.54
CA VAL A 152 -6.35 -13.15 1.34
C VAL A 152 -6.07 -14.44 2.08
N ILE A 153 -5.46 -15.40 1.38
CA ILE A 153 -5.10 -16.70 1.95
C ILE A 153 -4.24 -16.46 3.19
N ASP A 154 -3.11 -15.76 3.03
CA ASP A 154 -2.18 -15.42 4.10
C ASP A 154 -2.83 -14.61 5.21
N GLN A 155 -3.71 -13.66 4.88
CA GLN A 155 -4.43 -12.90 5.90
C GLN A 155 -5.29 -13.80 6.79
N PHE A 156 -5.87 -14.86 6.26
CA PHE A 156 -6.74 -15.76 7.03
C PHE A 156 -5.96 -16.80 7.83
N VAL A 157 -4.86 -17.30 7.27
CA VAL A 157 -4.07 -18.37 7.91
C VAL A 157 -2.95 -17.84 8.82
N VAL A 158 -2.77 -16.53 8.94
CA VAL A 158 -1.80 -15.95 9.88
C VAL A 158 -2.33 -16.03 11.31
N ASP A 159 -1.49 -16.47 12.24
CA ASP A 159 -1.86 -16.82 13.61
C ASP A 159 -2.37 -15.61 14.40
N ARG A 160 -1.99 -14.39 14.00
CA ARG A 160 -2.53 -13.17 14.60
C ARG A 160 -3.96 -12.82 14.18
N PHE A 161 -4.51 -13.41 13.12
CA PHE A 161 -5.79 -12.97 12.54
C PHE A 161 -7.01 -13.49 13.29
N GLN A 162 -7.24 -14.81 13.27
CA GLN A 162 -8.43 -15.41 13.87
C GLN A 162 -8.11 -16.71 14.62
N GLY A 163 -7.04 -16.67 15.42
CA GLY A 163 -6.71 -17.73 16.36
C GLY A 163 -6.35 -19.07 15.71
N GLY A 164 -5.83 -19.08 14.49
CA GLY A 164 -5.58 -20.31 13.72
C GLY A 164 -6.84 -21.02 13.20
N ARG A 165 -8.01 -20.35 13.19
CA ARG A 165 -9.29 -20.91 12.74
C ARG A 165 -9.28 -21.39 11.30
N PHE A 166 -8.64 -20.62 10.41
CA PHE A 166 -8.54 -20.93 8.98
C PHE A 166 -7.21 -21.58 8.68
N GLN A 167 -7.23 -22.70 7.95
CA GLN A 167 -6.06 -23.52 7.68
C GLN A 167 -6.05 -24.00 6.23
N PHE A 168 -4.87 -24.33 5.70
CA PHE A 168 -4.75 -24.93 4.37
C PHE A 168 -5.38 -26.33 4.35
N LYS A 169 -6.20 -26.64 3.33
CA LYS A 169 -6.81 -27.96 3.18
C LYS A 169 -5.78 -29.08 3.03
N GLU A 170 -4.71 -28.81 2.29
CA GLU A 170 -3.62 -29.77 2.06
C GLU A 170 -2.48 -29.64 3.07
N GLY A 171 -2.72 -28.94 4.19
CA GLY A 171 -1.67 -28.57 5.13
C GLY A 171 -0.54 -27.80 4.44
N TRP A 172 0.71 -28.08 4.83
CA TRP A 172 1.88 -27.39 4.31
C TRP A 172 2.13 -27.60 2.81
N LYS A 173 1.61 -28.67 2.20
CA LYS A 173 1.70 -28.86 0.74
C LYS A 173 0.92 -27.79 -0.02
N GLY A 174 -0.13 -27.25 0.58
CA GLY A 174 -0.97 -26.21 -0.02
C GLY A 174 -0.43 -24.79 0.16
N VAL A 175 0.78 -24.59 0.68
CA VAL A 175 1.31 -23.25 0.98
C VAL A 175 1.43 -22.39 -0.28
N ASN A 176 1.69 -22.99 -1.45
CA ASN A 176 1.77 -22.32 -2.75
C ASN A 176 0.46 -22.42 -3.56
N SER A 177 -0.62 -22.95 -2.98
CA SER A 177 -1.90 -23.01 -3.67
C SER A 177 -2.51 -21.62 -3.85
N THR A 178 -2.96 -21.33 -5.07
CA THR A 178 -3.66 -20.09 -5.45
C THR A 178 -5.05 -20.43 -5.97
N GLY A 179 -5.89 -19.41 -6.14
CA GLY A 179 -7.27 -19.54 -6.62
C GLY A 179 -8.26 -18.97 -5.63
N LYS A 180 -9.50 -19.49 -5.64
CA LYS A 180 -10.50 -19.03 -4.69
C LYS A 180 -10.12 -19.43 -3.28
N THR A 181 -10.31 -18.52 -2.33
CA THR A 181 -9.89 -18.68 -0.94
C THR A 181 -10.41 -19.98 -0.32
N TRP A 182 -11.69 -20.29 -0.50
CA TRP A 182 -12.33 -21.49 0.08
C TRP A 182 -12.15 -22.77 -0.74
N ASP A 183 -11.50 -22.69 -1.91
CA ASP A 183 -10.98 -23.87 -2.59
C ASP A 183 -9.67 -24.34 -1.92
N VAL A 184 -8.87 -23.39 -1.41
CA VAL A 184 -7.56 -23.61 -0.78
C VAL A 184 -7.63 -23.79 0.74
N LEU A 185 -8.53 -23.06 1.40
CA LEU A 185 -8.64 -23.02 2.86
C LEU A 185 -9.86 -23.76 3.38
N THR A 186 -9.75 -24.20 4.63
CA THR A 186 -10.86 -24.75 5.41
C THR A 186 -11.05 -23.94 6.69
N ASP A 187 -12.29 -23.83 7.13
CA ASP A 187 -12.66 -23.28 8.43
C ASP A 187 -12.76 -24.42 9.44
N THR A 188 -11.77 -24.53 10.31
CA THR A 188 -11.71 -25.61 11.30
C THR A 188 -12.51 -25.29 12.56
N GLY A 189 -12.89 -24.02 12.77
CA GLY A 189 -13.44 -23.54 14.04
C GLY A 189 -12.48 -23.61 15.23
N LYS A 190 -11.26 -24.14 15.06
CA LYS A 190 -10.30 -24.35 16.14
C LYS A 190 -9.67 -23.02 16.58
N LYS A 191 -9.25 -22.99 17.84
CA LYS A 191 -8.41 -21.93 18.40
C LYS A 191 -7.09 -22.55 18.84
N LEU A 192 -5.98 -22.11 18.26
CA LEU A 192 -4.65 -22.58 18.61
C LEU A 192 -4.09 -21.78 19.79
N PRO A 193 -3.27 -22.38 20.68
CA PRO A 193 -2.38 -21.63 21.56
C PRO A 193 -1.43 -20.73 20.76
N GLU A 194 -0.86 -19.71 21.40
CA GLU A 194 0.06 -18.76 20.74
C GLU A 194 -0.50 -18.15 19.44
N SER A 195 -1.77 -17.76 19.48
CA SER A 195 -2.46 -17.10 18.37
C SER A 195 -3.34 -15.94 18.88
N ALA A 196 -3.69 -15.00 18.00
CA ALA A 196 -4.51 -13.83 18.32
C ALA A 196 -5.74 -13.68 17.42
N MET A 197 -6.66 -12.81 17.86
CA MET A 197 -7.92 -12.51 17.17
C MET A 197 -7.96 -11.05 16.71
N ALA A 198 -6.91 -10.59 16.01
CA ALA A 198 -6.81 -9.21 15.53
C ALA A 198 -7.64 -8.93 14.26
N GLY A 199 -8.23 -9.97 13.66
CA GLY A 199 -9.01 -9.88 12.44
C GLY A 199 -10.25 -9.00 12.60
N ASN A 200 -10.50 -8.16 11.59
CA ASN A 200 -11.68 -7.31 11.51
C ASN A 200 -12.03 -6.97 10.05
N PRO A 201 -13.24 -6.46 9.77
CA PRO A 201 -13.68 -6.19 8.41
C PRO A 201 -12.83 -5.14 7.67
N THR A 202 -12.33 -4.11 8.37
CA THR A 202 -11.51 -3.05 7.76
C THR A 202 -10.21 -3.61 7.17
N CYS A 203 -9.56 -4.59 7.85
CA CYS A 203 -8.35 -5.25 7.35
C CYS A 203 -8.54 -5.86 5.95
N ILE A 204 -9.76 -6.35 5.66
CA ILE A 204 -10.07 -7.08 4.43
C ILE A 204 -10.15 -6.16 3.21
N GLN A 205 -10.40 -4.86 3.41
CA GLN A 205 -10.46 -3.87 2.33
C GLN A 205 -9.15 -3.76 1.54
N CYS A 206 -8.00 -4.01 2.18
CA CYS A 206 -6.70 -4.02 1.53
C CYS A 206 -6.31 -5.40 0.96
N LYS A 207 -7.25 -6.36 0.90
CA LYS A 207 -6.97 -7.77 0.55
C LYS A 207 -7.83 -8.27 -0.60
N THR A 208 -9.04 -7.74 -0.78
CA THR A 208 -9.99 -8.24 -1.78
C THR A 208 -10.73 -7.11 -2.49
N SER A 209 -11.33 -7.43 -3.64
CA SER A 209 -12.33 -6.58 -4.32
C SER A 209 -13.76 -7.13 -4.19
N ASP A 210 -13.95 -8.25 -3.49
CA ASP A 210 -15.25 -8.95 -3.42
C ASP A 210 -16.35 -8.11 -2.76
N HIS A 211 -15.96 -7.18 -1.89
CA HIS A 211 -16.88 -6.41 -1.06
C HIS A 211 -17.23 -5.03 -1.63
N LEU A 212 -16.73 -4.67 -2.82
CA LEU A 212 -16.88 -3.32 -3.39
C LEU A 212 -18.33 -2.87 -3.53
N LEU A 213 -19.26 -3.79 -3.81
CA LEU A 213 -20.69 -3.50 -3.93
C LEU A 213 -21.49 -3.82 -2.65
N LYS A 214 -20.81 -4.24 -1.59
CA LYS A 214 -21.37 -4.74 -0.33
C LYS A 214 -20.98 -3.87 0.87
N TRP A 215 -20.10 -2.90 0.68
CA TRP A 215 -19.52 -2.04 1.70
C TRP A 215 -19.82 -0.57 1.37
N LYS A 216 -20.46 0.14 2.30
CA LYS A 216 -20.68 1.58 2.18
C LYS A 216 -19.34 2.32 2.36
N PHE A 217 -19.18 3.48 1.72
CA PHE A 217 -18.02 4.34 1.90
C PHE A 217 -17.66 4.51 3.39
N MET A 218 -16.39 4.31 3.71
CA MET A 218 -15.80 4.25 5.05
C MET A 218 -16.24 3.07 5.93
N GLY A 219 -17.19 2.25 5.51
CA GLY A 219 -17.75 1.15 6.29
C GLY A 219 -18.79 1.60 7.31
N GLU A 220 -19.53 2.66 6.99
CA GLU A 220 -20.67 3.11 7.78
C GLU A 220 -21.83 2.11 7.69
N LYS A 221 -22.63 2.03 8.76
CA LYS A 221 -23.85 1.23 8.76
C LYS A 221 -24.85 1.78 7.76
N ASP A 222 -25.37 0.90 6.91
CA ASP A 222 -26.39 1.24 5.92
C ASP A 222 -27.18 -0.02 5.58
N PRO A 223 -28.53 0.02 5.52
CA PRO A 223 -29.35 -1.15 5.18
C PRO A 223 -29.03 -1.76 3.80
N ARG A 224 -28.39 -0.99 2.91
CA ARG A 224 -27.97 -1.45 1.57
C ARG A 224 -26.61 -2.17 1.62
N ALA A 225 -25.81 -1.96 2.67
CA ALA A 225 -24.52 -2.61 2.86
C ALA A 225 -24.73 -3.97 3.54
N LYS A 226 -24.02 -5.00 3.04
CA LYS A 226 -23.97 -6.30 3.69
C LYS A 226 -22.95 -6.30 4.83
N TRP A 227 -21.86 -5.54 4.65
CA TRP A 227 -20.73 -5.48 5.57
C TRP A 227 -20.40 -4.05 5.93
N ASP A 228 -19.97 -3.86 7.18
CA ASP A 228 -19.49 -2.62 7.77
C ASP A 228 -18.34 -2.91 8.75
N ARG A 229 -17.72 -1.88 9.33
CA ARG A 229 -16.57 -2.03 10.24
C ARG A 229 -16.86 -2.89 11.48
N THR A 230 -18.13 -2.95 11.90
CA THR A 230 -18.61 -3.68 13.08
C THR A 230 -19.10 -5.10 12.78
N SER A 231 -19.08 -5.50 11.50
CA SER A 231 -19.51 -6.84 11.09
C SER A 231 -18.65 -7.95 11.69
N ASN A 232 -19.25 -9.13 11.86
CA ASN A 232 -18.53 -10.32 12.28
C ASN A 232 -17.49 -10.71 11.23
N ILE A 233 -16.20 -10.69 11.61
CA ILE A 233 -15.10 -10.96 10.67
C ILE A 233 -15.12 -12.38 10.08
N VAL A 234 -15.64 -13.37 10.81
CA VAL A 234 -15.76 -14.73 10.28
C VAL A 234 -16.74 -14.77 9.10
N ASP A 235 -17.86 -14.06 9.20
CA ASP A 235 -18.86 -14.02 8.14
C ASP A 235 -18.36 -13.22 6.93
N VAL A 236 -17.67 -12.11 7.17
CA VAL A 236 -16.96 -11.34 6.12
C VAL A 236 -15.92 -12.22 5.42
N ALA A 237 -15.15 -13.00 6.19
CA ALA A 237 -14.16 -13.93 5.65
C ALA A 237 -14.81 -14.97 4.75
N LYS A 238 -15.89 -15.62 5.20
CA LYS A 238 -16.65 -16.61 4.42
C LYS A 238 -17.22 -16.04 3.11
N ASP A 239 -17.49 -14.74 3.06
CA ASP A 239 -17.92 -14.05 1.84
C ASP A 239 -16.75 -13.53 0.97
N THR A 240 -15.51 -13.70 1.42
CA THR A 240 -14.28 -13.35 0.70
C THR A 240 -13.73 -14.56 -0.03
N HIS A 241 -13.62 -14.46 -1.35
CA HIS A 241 -13.27 -15.57 -2.24
C HIS A 241 -12.03 -15.28 -3.08
N ASN A 242 -11.69 -14.01 -3.32
CA ASN A 242 -10.62 -13.62 -4.24
C ASN A 242 -9.69 -12.59 -3.60
N PRO A 243 -8.40 -12.55 -3.95
CA PRO A 243 -7.54 -11.40 -3.64
C PRO A 243 -7.99 -10.16 -4.42
N VAL A 244 -7.30 -9.02 -4.23
CA VAL A 244 -7.58 -7.80 -5.00
C VAL A 244 -7.60 -8.12 -6.50
N GLY A 245 -8.72 -7.80 -7.13
CA GLY A 245 -8.94 -8.10 -8.54
C GLY A 245 -8.47 -6.97 -9.45
N CYS A 246 -8.53 -7.21 -10.76
CA CYS A 246 -8.21 -6.20 -11.77
C CYS A 246 -9.00 -4.89 -11.57
N ILE A 247 -10.24 -5.01 -11.09
CA ILE A 247 -11.14 -3.88 -10.86
C ILE A 247 -10.70 -2.98 -9.69
N HIS A 248 -9.74 -3.38 -8.85
CA HIS A 248 -9.24 -2.55 -7.78
C HIS A 248 -8.48 -1.32 -8.31
N CYS A 249 -7.79 -1.48 -9.44
CA CYS A 249 -6.97 -0.45 -10.07
C CYS A 249 -7.49 0.01 -11.44
N HIS A 250 -8.39 -0.76 -12.07
CA HIS A 250 -8.94 -0.44 -13.39
C HIS A 250 -10.46 -0.32 -13.32
N ASP A 251 -11.01 0.77 -13.84
CA ASP A 251 -12.46 0.88 -13.95
C ASP A 251 -12.99 -0.15 -14.97
N PRO A 252 -13.93 -1.05 -14.60
CA PRO A 252 -14.41 -2.07 -15.51
C PRO A 252 -15.28 -1.51 -16.65
N HIS A 253 -15.85 -0.32 -16.49
CA HIS A 253 -16.71 0.32 -17.50
C HIS A 253 -15.89 1.18 -18.47
N GLY A 254 -14.98 1.97 -17.92
CA GLY A 254 -14.24 2.97 -18.67
C GLY A 254 -12.76 2.67 -18.90
N THR A 255 -12.22 1.61 -18.30
CA THR A 255 -10.79 1.20 -18.36
C THR A 255 -9.79 2.20 -17.79
N GLN A 256 -10.25 3.32 -17.22
CA GLN A 256 -9.36 4.31 -16.62
C GLN A 256 -8.65 3.70 -15.40
N PRO A 257 -7.40 4.14 -15.15
CA PRO A 257 -6.77 4.07 -13.84
C PRO A 257 -7.73 4.52 -12.74
N ARG A 258 -7.86 3.76 -11.65
CA ARG A 258 -8.69 4.17 -10.52
C ARG A 258 -8.15 3.70 -9.18
N VAL A 259 -8.74 4.27 -8.14
CA VAL A 259 -8.72 3.77 -6.76
C VAL A 259 -10.15 3.58 -6.26
N VAL A 260 -10.35 2.56 -5.43
CA VAL A 260 -11.61 2.19 -4.80
C VAL A 260 -11.52 2.15 -3.27
N ARG A 261 -10.31 2.24 -2.71
CA ARG A 261 -10.10 2.31 -1.25
C ARG A 261 -10.65 3.61 -0.69
N ASP A 262 -11.71 3.48 0.12
CA ASP A 262 -12.44 4.60 0.72
C ASP A 262 -11.57 5.51 1.61
N ALA A 263 -10.72 4.97 2.49
CA ALA A 263 -9.85 5.80 3.34
C ALA A 263 -8.82 6.61 2.55
N LEU A 264 -8.31 6.08 1.43
CA LEU A 264 -7.42 6.82 0.53
C LEU A 264 -8.17 7.98 -0.12
N ILE A 265 -9.35 7.72 -0.67
CA ILE A 265 -10.21 8.75 -1.27
C ILE A 265 -10.54 9.83 -0.22
N GLN A 266 -10.94 9.42 0.99
CA GLN A 266 -11.26 10.35 2.07
C GLN A 266 -10.04 11.20 2.48
N ALA A 267 -8.85 10.60 2.59
CA ALA A 267 -7.63 11.31 2.95
C ALA A 267 -7.27 12.37 1.88
N ILE A 268 -7.40 12.02 0.59
CA ILE A 268 -7.16 12.96 -0.51
C ILE A 268 -8.24 14.06 -0.55
N GLU A 269 -9.52 13.73 -0.34
CA GLU A 269 -10.61 14.72 -0.29
C GLU A 269 -10.45 15.71 0.88
N LYS A 270 -9.93 15.25 2.04
CA LYS A 270 -9.69 16.10 3.21
C LYS A 270 -8.50 17.05 3.05
N ASP A 271 -7.48 16.66 2.29
CA ASP A 271 -6.29 17.48 2.03
C ASP A 271 -5.91 17.44 0.53
N PRO A 272 -6.72 18.07 -0.35
CA PRO A 272 -6.55 17.93 -1.79
C PRO A 272 -5.24 18.55 -2.32
N LYS A 273 -4.69 19.55 -1.60
CA LYS A 273 -3.47 20.27 -2.00
C LYS A 273 -2.21 19.77 -1.29
N GLY A 274 -2.33 19.29 -0.05
CA GLY A 274 -1.21 18.89 0.80
C GLY A 274 -0.96 17.38 0.88
N ASN A 275 -1.81 16.55 0.28
CA ASN A 275 -1.56 15.11 0.20
C ASN A 275 -0.31 14.77 -0.63
N ILE A 276 0.27 13.60 -0.35
CA ILE A 276 1.54 13.14 -0.93
C ILE A 276 1.52 12.91 -2.46
N PHE A 277 0.34 12.88 -3.09
CA PHE A 277 0.22 12.66 -4.53
C PHE A 277 0.11 13.96 -5.31
N ALA A 278 -0.31 15.05 -4.66
CA ALA A 278 -0.51 16.34 -5.29
C ALA A 278 0.81 16.87 -5.88
N LYS A 279 0.80 17.19 -7.17
CA LYS A 279 1.89 17.90 -7.84
C LYS A 279 1.40 19.33 -8.10
N ASN A 280 2.13 20.33 -7.63
CA ASN A 280 1.72 21.74 -7.69
C ASN A 280 0.33 22.00 -7.08
N GLY A 281 -0.01 21.30 -6.01
CA GLY A 281 -1.27 21.48 -5.28
C GLY A 281 -2.51 20.85 -5.93
N ALA A 282 -2.36 19.96 -6.91
CA ALA A 282 -3.48 19.25 -7.52
C ALA A 282 -3.15 17.77 -7.84
N THR A 283 -4.19 16.96 -7.91
CA THR A 283 -4.19 15.61 -8.48
C THR A 283 -5.21 15.57 -9.63
N ASP A 284 -5.09 14.60 -10.53
CA ASP A 284 -6.10 14.35 -11.57
C ASP A 284 -7.18 13.35 -11.12
N LEU A 285 -7.31 13.15 -9.80
CA LEU A 285 -8.27 12.23 -9.20
C LEU A 285 -9.68 12.82 -9.26
N ASN A 286 -10.51 12.27 -10.14
CA ASN A 286 -11.94 12.60 -10.20
C ASN A 286 -12.74 11.61 -9.36
N VAL A 287 -13.34 12.11 -8.27
CA VAL A 287 -14.15 11.28 -7.37
C VAL A 287 -15.58 11.15 -7.90
N ILE A 288 -16.02 9.92 -8.10
CA ILE A 288 -17.37 9.59 -8.55
C ILE A 288 -18.12 8.94 -7.39
N ASN A 289 -19.24 9.54 -7.00
CA ASN A 289 -20.15 9.00 -5.99
C ASN A 289 -21.26 8.20 -6.67
N PHE A 290 -21.48 6.97 -6.24
CA PHE A 290 -22.58 6.13 -6.69
C PHE A 290 -23.66 6.08 -5.62
N ARG A 291 -24.75 6.84 -5.85
CA ARG A 291 -26.00 6.81 -5.05
C ARG A 291 -25.79 6.98 -3.54
N ASP A 292 -24.81 7.81 -3.16
CA ASP A 292 -24.39 8.02 -1.76
C ASP A 292 -24.15 6.72 -0.99
N PHE A 293 -23.67 5.70 -1.70
CA PHE A 293 -23.35 4.41 -1.11
C PHE A 293 -21.85 4.18 -1.15
N ARG A 294 -21.21 4.42 -2.28
CA ARG A 294 -19.77 4.19 -2.44
C ARG A 294 -19.15 5.22 -3.38
N LYS A 295 -17.85 5.44 -3.23
CA LYS A 295 -17.07 6.29 -4.12
C LYS A 295 -15.97 5.50 -4.84
N ILE A 296 -15.51 6.01 -5.97
CA ILE A 296 -14.20 5.67 -6.58
C ILE A 296 -13.51 6.97 -6.96
N GLY A 297 -12.19 6.93 -7.08
CA GLY A 297 -11.44 8.00 -7.73
C GLY A 297 -10.88 7.49 -9.06
N VAL A 298 -11.31 8.05 -10.19
CA VAL A 298 -10.74 7.74 -11.52
C VAL A 298 -9.69 8.78 -11.88
N MET A 299 -8.60 8.36 -12.51
CA MET A 299 -7.51 9.23 -12.93
C MET A 299 -7.44 9.27 -14.45
N SER A 300 -7.09 10.43 -15.01
CA SER A 300 -6.90 10.62 -16.45
C SER A 300 -5.64 9.94 -16.95
N LYS A 301 -4.62 9.86 -16.09
CA LYS A 301 -3.33 9.21 -16.35
C LYS A 301 -3.08 8.13 -15.31
N THR A 302 -2.22 7.18 -15.64
CA THR A 302 -1.76 6.21 -14.65
C THR A 302 -0.90 6.93 -13.62
N ASP A 303 -1.36 6.93 -12.37
CA ASP A 303 -0.53 7.20 -11.21
C ASP A 303 -0.50 5.95 -10.31
N SER A 304 0.51 5.11 -10.54
CA SER A 304 0.69 3.90 -9.73
C SER A 304 1.06 4.21 -8.27
N ARG A 305 1.47 5.43 -7.94
CA ARG A 305 1.65 5.85 -6.54
C ARG A 305 0.30 5.79 -5.81
N MET A 306 -0.77 6.33 -6.42
CA MET A 306 -2.13 6.26 -5.85
C MET A 306 -2.70 4.84 -5.91
N MET A 307 -2.50 4.11 -7.02
CA MET A 307 -3.02 2.73 -7.14
C MET A 307 -2.45 1.79 -6.06
N CYS A 308 -1.14 1.88 -5.81
CA CYS A 308 -0.45 1.08 -4.80
C CYS A 308 -0.79 1.54 -3.39
N ALA A 309 -0.97 2.85 -3.17
CA ALA A 309 -1.34 3.44 -1.89
C ALA A 309 -2.76 3.07 -1.40
N GLN A 310 -3.53 2.32 -2.18
CA GLN A 310 -4.76 1.70 -1.68
C GLN A 310 -4.50 0.70 -0.55
N CYS A 311 -3.29 0.12 -0.52
CA CYS A 311 -2.88 -0.83 0.48
C CYS A 311 -1.51 -0.49 1.10
N HIS A 312 -0.54 -0.04 0.31
CA HIS A 312 0.84 0.20 0.72
C HIS A 312 1.03 1.58 1.35
N VAL A 313 0.38 1.76 2.49
CA VAL A 313 0.38 2.97 3.33
C VAL A 313 0.46 2.59 4.81
N GLU A 314 0.76 3.57 5.66
CA GLU A 314 0.41 3.52 7.08
C GLU A 314 -1.10 3.64 7.25
N TYR A 315 -1.70 2.98 8.25
CA TYR A 315 -3.15 3.04 8.44
C TYR A 315 -3.63 2.55 9.81
N ASN A 316 -4.76 3.10 10.25
CA ASN A 316 -5.62 2.42 11.21
C ASN A 316 -6.59 1.47 10.48
N CYS A 317 -6.59 0.21 10.88
CA CYS A 317 -7.64 -0.76 10.55
C CYS A 317 -8.17 -1.48 11.79
N ASN A 318 -7.95 -0.94 12.97
CA ASN A 318 -8.17 -1.63 14.23
C ASN A 318 -8.81 -0.69 15.25
N SER A 319 -9.40 -1.28 16.28
CA SER A 319 -9.69 -0.56 17.51
C SER A 319 -8.40 -0.09 18.18
N GLY A 320 -8.49 0.95 18.98
CA GLY A 320 -7.36 1.47 19.75
C GLY A 320 -7.85 2.17 21.01
N THR A 321 -7.09 3.15 21.46
CA THR A 321 -7.35 3.91 22.68
C THR A 321 -7.07 5.39 22.45
N GLN A 322 -7.83 6.26 23.11
CA GLN A 322 -7.62 7.70 23.04
C GLN A 322 -6.40 8.13 23.84
N TRP A 323 -5.58 8.99 23.25
CA TRP A 323 -4.38 9.55 23.86
C TRP A 323 -4.70 10.41 25.09
N SER A 324 -5.81 11.15 25.02
CA SER A 324 -6.26 12.18 25.95
C SER A 324 -6.77 11.60 27.28
N ASP A 325 -7.67 10.63 27.22
CA ASP A 325 -8.46 10.17 28.37
C ASP A 325 -8.49 8.64 28.53
N ASN A 326 -7.77 7.91 27.67
CA ASN A 326 -7.68 6.45 27.67
C ASN A 326 -8.99 5.71 27.38
N LYS A 327 -10.01 6.38 26.83
CA LYS A 327 -11.22 5.67 26.39
C LYS A 327 -10.94 4.78 25.18
N PRO A 328 -11.64 3.64 25.05
CA PRO A 328 -11.48 2.76 23.90
C PRO A 328 -12.05 3.40 22.62
N VAL A 329 -11.31 3.29 21.52
CA VAL A 329 -11.77 3.59 20.17
C VAL A 329 -12.20 2.27 19.52
N LYS A 330 -13.50 2.09 19.30
CA LYS A 330 -14.08 0.83 18.78
C LYS A 330 -14.43 0.95 17.30
N TYR A 331 -14.78 -0.17 16.65
CA TYR A 331 -14.97 -0.24 15.20
C TYR A 331 -16.13 0.62 14.64
N ASP A 332 -17.05 1.07 15.49
CA ASP A 332 -18.05 2.07 15.13
C ASP A 332 -17.45 3.48 14.92
N ASP A 333 -16.26 3.75 15.43
CA ASP A 333 -15.52 5.00 15.21
C ASP A 333 -14.80 5.02 13.85
N LEU A 334 -14.86 6.16 13.15
CA LEU A 334 -14.20 6.37 11.86
C LEU A 334 -12.68 6.27 11.94
N ARG A 335 -12.07 6.53 13.11
CA ARG A 335 -10.63 6.38 13.34
C ARG A 335 -10.14 4.95 13.12
N THR A 336 -11.02 3.94 13.13
CA THR A 336 -10.67 2.54 12.85
C THR A 336 -10.57 2.20 11.36
N ASN A 337 -10.77 3.18 10.48
CA ASN A 337 -10.51 3.12 9.05
C ASN A 337 -9.92 4.46 8.58
N HIS A 338 -8.63 4.68 8.82
CA HIS A 338 -7.98 5.98 8.62
C HIS A 338 -6.62 5.85 7.95
N PHE A 339 -6.36 6.67 6.92
CA PHE A 339 -5.05 6.79 6.27
C PHE A 339 -4.45 8.17 6.60
N PRO A 340 -3.33 8.25 7.35
CA PRO A 340 -2.70 9.51 7.68
C PRO A 340 -1.99 10.17 6.50
N LEU A 341 -1.41 9.39 5.59
CA LEU A 341 -0.57 9.87 4.47
C LEU A 341 0.55 10.82 4.96
N LYS A 342 1.19 10.47 6.08
CA LYS A 342 2.29 11.23 6.71
C LYS A 342 3.54 10.35 6.83
N ASN A 343 4.71 10.96 6.78
CA ASN A 343 5.98 10.23 6.90
C ASN A 343 6.38 9.99 8.37
N SER A 344 7.47 9.25 8.57
CA SER A 344 7.95 8.82 9.90
C SER A 344 8.18 9.97 10.91
N LEU A 345 8.56 11.16 10.43
CA LEU A 345 8.83 12.32 11.29
C LEU A 345 7.55 13.05 11.73
N GLN A 346 6.41 12.73 11.13
CA GLN A 346 5.14 13.42 11.33
C GLN A 346 4.10 12.57 12.06
N LEU A 347 4.22 11.24 11.97
CA LEU A 347 3.16 10.33 12.39
C LEU A 347 2.84 10.34 13.89
N LEU A 348 3.84 10.45 14.76
CA LEU A 348 3.59 10.53 16.21
C LEU A 348 2.69 11.74 16.54
N LYS A 349 3.04 12.91 16.00
CA LYS A 349 2.24 14.13 16.17
C LYS A 349 0.85 13.98 15.55
N HIS A 350 0.75 13.38 14.38
CA HIS A 350 -0.53 13.12 13.72
C HIS A 350 -1.45 12.28 14.60
N TYR A 351 -0.97 11.17 15.17
CA TYR A 351 -1.79 10.28 15.99
C TYR A 351 -2.14 10.86 17.36
N GLN A 352 -1.25 11.68 17.94
CA GLN A 352 -1.58 12.50 19.10
C GLN A 352 -2.73 13.47 18.81
N GLN A 353 -2.73 14.12 17.64
CA GLN A 353 -3.79 15.03 17.22
C GLN A 353 -5.10 14.30 16.84
N LEU A 354 -4.98 13.09 16.27
CA LEU A 354 -6.12 12.20 16.01
C LEU A 354 -6.73 11.64 17.30
N ASP A 355 -6.04 11.82 18.43
CA ASP A 355 -6.38 11.25 19.73
C ASP A 355 -6.49 9.73 19.67
N PHE A 356 -5.42 9.06 19.20
CA PHE A 356 -5.40 7.62 19.00
C PHE A 356 -4.01 7.02 19.26
N PHE A 357 -3.98 5.87 19.92
CA PHE A 357 -2.84 4.94 19.95
C PHE A 357 -3.33 3.49 19.94
N ASP A 358 -2.50 2.57 19.46
CA ASP A 358 -2.88 1.18 19.24
C ASP A 358 -2.81 0.34 20.51
N PHE A 359 -1.69 0.43 21.23
CA PHE A 359 -1.45 -0.40 22.41
C PHE A 359 -0.56 0.30 23.43
N ARG A 360 -0.58 -0.22 24.66
CA ARG A 360 0.43 0.11 25.67
C ARG A 360 1.52 -0.95 25.63
N HIS A 361 2.77 -0.51 25.60
CA HIS A 361 3.88 -1.43 25.71
C HIS A 361 3.83 -2.15 27.07
N ALA A 362 3.89 -3.48 27.08
CA ALA A 362 3.64 -4.29 28.27
C ALA A 362 4.60 -3.99 29.44
N VAL A 363 5.86 -3.68 29.15
CA VAL A 363 6.86 -3.34 30.18
C VAL A 363 6.80 -1.86 30.61
N THR A 364 6.89 -0.93 29.66
CA THR A 364 7.05 0.49 29.99
C THR A 364 5.72 1.22 30.21
N GLY A 365 4.60 0.71 29.69
CA GLY A 365 3.32 1.39 29.68
C GLY A 365 3.21 2.56 28.70
N ALA A 366 4.23 2.83 27.88
CA ALA A 366 4.21 3.86 26.84
C ALA A 366 3.06 3.62 25.84
N ARG A 367 2.43 4.70 25.35
CA ARG A 367 1.35 4.63 24.34
C ARG A 367 1.98 4.53 22.95
N LEU A 368 1.88 3.36 22.34
CA LEU A 368 2.55 3.10 21.07
C LEU A 368 1.53 3.03 19.93
N ILE A 369 1.97 3.56 18.79
CA ILE A 369 1.30 3.42 17.50
C ILE A 369 1.92 2.20 16.82
N LYS A 370 1.09 1.32 16.25
CA LYS A 370 1.56 0.20 15.46
C LYS A 370 1.68 0.63 14.01
N PHE A 371 2.90 0.69 13.48
CA PHE A 371 3.11 1.06 12.08
C PHE A 371 2.95 -0.12 11.11
N GLN A 372 2.41 0.12 9.91
CA GLN A 372 2.27 -0.88 8.84
C GLN A 372 2.70 -0.30 7.50
N HIS A 373 3.59 -1.01 6.81
CA HIS A 373 3.99 -0.85 5.40
C HIS A 373 3.73 0.54 4.73
N PRO A 374 4.38 1.63 5.21
CA PRO A 374 4.18 2.99 4.73
C PRO A 374 4.98 3.29 3.46
N GLU A 375 4.89 2.45 2.42
CA GLU A 375 5.73 2.62 1.23
C GLU A 375 5.38 3.91 0.47
N ALA A 376 4.10 4.25 0.34
CA ALA A 376 3.70 5.45 -0.41
C ALA A 376 4.19 6.75 0.25
N GLU A 377 4.03 6.86 1.57
CA GLU A 377 4.49 8.00 2.37
C GLU A 377 6.01 8.09 2.40
N THR A 378 6.70 6.95 2.42
CA THR A 378 8.17 6.89 2.34
C THR A 378 8.67 7.34 0.99
N TYR A 379 8.04 6.85 -0.08
CA TYR A 379 8.43 7.15 -1.45
C TYR A 379 8.22 8.63 -1.80
N ALA A 380 7.18 9.26 -1.24
CA ALA A 380 6.86 10.66 -1.47
C ALA A 380 8.05 11.58 -1.12
N GLY A 381 8.41 12.47 -2.05
CA GLY A 381 9.53 13.39 -1.88
C GLY A 381 10.93 12.78 -2.04
N SER A 382 11.04 11.47 -2.30
CA SER A 382 12.30 10.82 -2.67
C SER A 382 12.87 11.36 -3.99
N THR A 383 14.13 11.05 -4.29
CA THR A 383 14.75 11.38 -5.58
C THR A 383 13.96 10.80 -6.76
N HIS A 384 13.44 9.58 -6.64
CA HIS A 384 12.67 8.93 -7.70
C HIS A 384 11.27 9.55 -7.87
N ASP A 385 10.57 9.88 -6.77
CA ASP A 385 9.28 10.57 -6.86
C ASP A 385 9.42 11.99 -7.44
N LYS A 386 10.48 12.72 -7.04
CA LYS A 386 10.81 14.03 -7.60
C LYS A 386 11.12 13.95 -9.10
N ALA A 387 11.72 12.85 -9.55
CA ALA A 387 11.98 12.58 -10.96
C ALA A 387 10.74 12.07 -11.74
N GLY A 388 9.59 11.89 -11.08
CA GLY A 388 8.36 11.42 -11.73
C GLY A 388 8.33 9.91 -12.02
N VAL A 389 9.22 9.14 -11.41
CA VAL A 389 9.14 7.67 -11.43
C VAL A 389 7.92 7.26 -10.59
N GLN A 390 7.34 6.11 -10.92
CA GLN A 390 6.20 5.55 -10.22
C GLN A 390 6.45 4.07 -9.88
N CYS A 391 5.71 3.54 -8.91
CA CYS A 391 5.86 2.19 -8.37
C CYS A 391 5.94 1.12 -9.47
N HIS A 392 5.05 1.18 -10.45
CA HIS A 392 4.96 0.16 -11.51
C HIS A 392 6.22 0.04 -12.39
N GLN A 393 7.06 1.08 -12.48
CA GLN A 393 8.26 1.06 -13.32
C GLN A 393 9.35 0.16 -12.72
N CYS A 394 9.38 0.03 -11.39
CA CYS A 394 10.30 -0.84 -10.69
C CYS A 394 9.66 -2.21 -10.40
N HIS A 395 8.40 -2.22 -9.99
CA HIS A 395 7.73 -3.39 -9.41
C HIS A 395 6.85 -4.18 -10.39
N MET A 396 6.50 -3.59 -11.53
CA MET A 396 5.63 -4.17 -12.56
C MET A 396 6.22 -3.91 -13.96
N PRO A 397 7.50 -4.27 -14.21
CA PRO A 397 8.16 -3.93 -15.45
C PRO A 397 7.47 -4.56 -16.66
N LYS A 398 7.69 -3.98 -17.84
CA LYS A 398 7.14 -4.53 -19.07
C LYS A 398 7.82 -5.86 -19.40
N GLN A 399 7.02 -6.85 -19.77
CA GLN A 399 7.47 -8.18 -20.20
C GLN A 399 6.95 -8.48 -21.61
N LYS A 400 7.61 -9.41 -22.31
CA LYS A 400 7.18 -9.89 -23.62
C LYS A 400 6.27 -11.10 -23.44
N GLY A 401 5.01 -10.97 -23.85
CA GLY A 401 4.02 -12.05 -23.79
C GLY A 401 4.30 -13.14 -24.82
N LYS A 402 3.59 -14.27 -24.72
CA LYS A 402 3.75 -15.41 -25.66
C LYS A 402 3.40 -15.04 -27.10
N ASN A 403 2.53 -14.04 -27.27
CA ASN A 403 2.16 -13.46 -28.57
C ASN A 403 3.20 -12.45 -29.12
N GLY A 404 4.35 -12.30 -28.47
CA GLY A 404 5.43 -11.39 -28.87
C GLY A 404 5.19 -9.91 -28.54
N LYS A 405 4.03 -9.54 -28.00
CA LYS A 405 3.71 -8.15 -27.62
C LYS A 405 4.16 -7.85 -26.20
N MET A 406 4.61 -6.62 -25.98
CA MET A 406 4.93 -6.15 -24.63
C MET A 406 3.65 -5.89 -23.82
N PHE A 407 3.65 -6.26 -22.55
CA PHE A 407 2.60 -5.97 -21.58
C PHE A 407 3.22 -5.57 -20.24
N SER A 408 2.49 -4.86 -19.39
CA SER A 408 2.93 -4.59 -18.02
C SER A 408 2.67 -5.82 -17.16
N ALA A 409 3.71 -6.38 -16.55
CA ALA A 409 3.54 -7.51 -15.63
C ALA A 409 2.66 -7.09 -14.44
N HIS A 410 1.75 -7.96 -14.01
CA HIS A 410 0.90 -7.75 -12.84
C HIS A 410 1.31 -8.62 -11.64
N GLY A 411 2.25 -9.54 -11.83
CA GLY A 411 3.00 -10.15 -10.74
C GLY A 411 4.04 -9.16 -10.25
N VAL A 412 3.85 -8.66 -9.03
CA VAL A 412 4.78 -7.70 -8.43
C VAL A 412 6.09 -8.40 -8.10
N ILE A 413 7.19 -7.78 -8.53
CA ILE A 413 8.54 -8.32 -8.36
C ILE A 413 9.34 -7.56 -7.29
N ARG A 414 10.44 -8.18 -6.85
CA ARG A 414 11.47 -7.54 -6.02
C ARG A 414 12.55 -6.94 -6.94
N PRO A 415 12.66 -5.60 -7.11
CA PRO A 415 13.52 -5.00 -8.13
C PRO A 415 15.00 -5.41 -8.05
N LYS A 416 15.51 -5.68 -6.85
CA LYS A 416 16.90 -6.12 -6.64
C LYS A 416 17.23 -7.45 -7.34
N ASN A 417 16.25 -8.32 -7.56
CA ASN A 417 16.43 -9.58 -8.29
C ASN A 417 16.23 -9.42 -9.81
N HIS A 418 15.76 -8.24 -10.24
CA HIS A 418 15.37 -7.92 -11.63
C HIS A 418 15.91 -6.55 -12.05
N ILE A 419 17.18 -6.27 -11.73
CA ILE A 419 17.82 -4.98 -11.99
C ILE A 419 17.76 -4.60 -13.48
N GLN A 420 17.87 -5.59 -14.37
CA GLN A 420 17.83 -5.38 -15.81
C GLN A 420 16.50 -4.74 -16.24
N GLU A 421 15.39 -5.29 -15.77
CA GLU A 421 14.04 -4.88 -16.13
C GLU A 421 13.58 -3.64 -15.35
N ALA A 422 13.97 -3.52 -14.08
CA ALA A 422 13.51 -2.47 -13.19
C ALA A 422 14.35 -1.18 -13.24
N CYS A 423 15.66 -1.29 -13.47
CA CYS A 423 16.58 -0.16 -13.27
C CYS A 423 17.26 0.31 -14.56
N LEU A 424 17.73 -0.62 -15.41
CA LEU A 424 18.65 -0.27 -16.50
C LEU A 424 17.98 0.46 -17.67
N GLY A 425 16.64 0.48 -17.74
CA GLY A 425 15.91 1.35 -18.67
C GLY A 425 16.19 2.85 -18.43
N CYS A 426 16.41 3.25 -17.18
CA CYS A 426 16.76 4.64 -16.81
C CYS A 426 18.25 4.83 -16.50
N HIS A 427 18.95 3.75 -16.11
CA HIS A 427 20.38 3.77 -15.76
C HIS A 427 21.24 2.91 -16.72
N PRO A 428 21.20 3.14 -18.04
CA PRO A 428 21.81 2.24 -19.02
C PRO A 428 23.36 2.18 -18.92
N LYS A 429 23.98 3.21 -18.33
CA LYS A 429 25.44 3.34 -18.23
C LYS A 429 26.05 2.65 -17.00
N GLU A 430 25.23 2.14 -16.08
CA GLU A 430 25.75 1.62 -14.80
C GLU A 430 25.97 0.11 -14.79
N GLY A 431 25.28 -0.65 -15.65
CA GLY A 431 25.35 -2.11 -15.64
C GLY A 431 24.63 -2.74 -14.44
N LYS A 432 24.33 -4.04 -14.54
CA LYS A 432 23.53 -4.78 -13.53
C LYS A 432 24.23 -4.80 -12.17
N ASP A 433 25.49 -5.20 -12.12
CA ASP A 433 26.18 -5.48 -10.86
C ASP A 433 26.43 -4.21 -10.04
N LYS A 434 26.83 -3.12 -10.70
CA LYS A 434 27.01 -1.83 -10.03
C LYS A 434 25.70 -1.31 -9.43
N LYS A 435 24.59 -1.47 -10.16
CA LYS A 435 23.28 -1.01 -9.69
C LYS A 435 22.78 -1.87 -8.53
N LEU A 436 22.96 -3.18 -8.59
CA LEU A 436 22.70 -4.08 -7.46
C LEU A 436 23.53 -3.69 -6.24
N TYR A 437 24.83 -3.43 -6.42
CA TYR A 437 25.72 -3.00 -5.33
C TYR A 437 25.24 -1.72 -4.64
N GLN A 438 24.74 -0.74 -5.41
CA GLN A 438 24.17 0.49 -4.85
C GLN A 438 22.88 0.22 -4.05
N VAL A 439 21.99 -0.64 -4.55
CA VAL A 439 20.78 -1.06 -3.84
C VAL A 439 21.15 -1.73 -2.51
N ASP A 440 22.06 -2.71 -2.57
CA ASP A 440 22.49 -3.46 -1.38
C ASP A 440 23.20 -2.56 -0.37
N ALA A 441 24.01 -1.59 -0.82
CA ALA A 441 24.67 -0.63 0.08
C ALA A 441 23.66 0.18 0.89
N ILE A 442 22.59 0.68 0.25
CA ILE A 442 21.51 1.39 0.93
C ILE A 442 20.82 0.47 1.94
N GLN A 443 20.37 -0.71 1.49
CA GLN A 443 19.64 -1.64 2.34
C GLN A 443 20.49 -2.09 3.54
N ASN A 444 21.78 -2.37 3.33
CA ASN A 444 22.70 -2.78 4.40
C ASN A 444 22.91 -1.66 5.42
N TYR A 445 23.09 -0.41 4.97
CA TYR A 445 23.21 0.73 5.87
C TYR A 445 21.95 0.90 6.73
N VAL A 446 20.77 0.90 6.11
CA VAL A 446 19.49 1.10 6.79
C VAL A 446 19.20 -0.05 7.76
N LYS A 447 19.39 -1.32 7.35
CA LYS A 447 19.30 -2.48 8.25
C LYS A 447 20.22 -2.33 9.46
N GLY A 448 21.46 -1.88 9.26
CA GLY A 448 22.39 -1.60 10.35
C GLY A 448 21.86 -0.53 11.32
N LYS A 449 21.17 0.49 10.83
CA LYS A 449 20.53 1.53 11.67
C LYS A 449 19.26 1.03 12.36
N MET A 450 18.46 0.17 11.72
CA MET A 450 17.34 -0.52 12.38
C MET A 450 17.83 -1.35 13.56
N ARG A 451 18.88 -2.19 13.38
CA ARG A 451 19.48 -2.97 14.48
C ARG A 451 20.00 -2.12 15.63
N LYS A 452 20.64 -0.99 15.33
CA LYS A 452 21.12 -0.06 16.36
C LYS A 452 19.97 0.63 17.09
N SER A 453 18.89 0.96 16.39
CA SER A 453 17.68 1.52 17.01
C SER A 453 17.04 0.50 17.94
N GLU A 454 16.92 -0.75 17.51
CA GLU A 454 16.40 -1.85 18.33
C GLU A 454 17.22 -2.09 19.59
N TYR A 455 18.55 -2.08 19.45
CA TYR A 455 19.44 -2.20 20.60
C TYR A 455 19.15 -1.10 21.64
N TRP A 456 19.12 0.17 21.22
CA TRP A 456 18.92 1.28 22.16
C TRP A 456 17.49 1.35 22.72
N LEU A 457 16.47 1.02 21.93
CA LEU A 457 15.11 0.86 22.40
C LEU A 457 15.00 -0.27 23.43
N GLY A 458 15.64 -1.41 23.16
CA GLY A 458 15.73 -2.51 24.11
C GLY A 458 16.41 -2.10 25.42
N GLN A 459 17.50 -1.32 25.35
CA GLN A 459 18.15 -0.75 26.53
C GLN A 459 17.22 0.19 27.29
N LEU A 460 16.45 1.05 26.60
CA LEU A 460 15.46 1.91 27.24
C LEU A 460 14.43 1.08 28.02
N ILE A 461 13.87 0.04 27.39
CA ILE A 461 12.85 -0.84 28.00
C ILE A 461 13.41 -1.57 29.23
N ASP A 462 14.63 -2.12 29.15
CA ASP A 462 15.24 -2.85 30.25
C ASP A 462 15.59 -1.94 31.43
N ASN A 463 16.12 -0.74 31.15
CA ASN A 463 16.40 0.27 32.18
C ASN A 463 15.12 0.81 32.80
N TYR A 464 14.04 0.89 32.04
CA TYR A 464 12.74 1.31 32.56
C TYR A 464 12.23 0.33 33.62
N ALA A 465 12.28 -0.98 33.32
CA ALA A 465 11.90 -2.02 34.26
C ALA A 465 12.77 -2.00 35.53
N ALA A 466 14.08 -1.76 35.38
CA ALA A 466 15.00 -1.64 36.51
C ALA A 466 14.69 -0.41 37.38
N ALA A 467 14.45 0.76 36.77
CA ALA A 467 14.10 2.00 37.45
C ALA A 467 12.80 1.86 38.24
N GLN A 468 11.80 1.20 37.67
CA GLN A 468 10.53 0.93 38.35
C GLN A 468 10.73 0.06 39.61
N ARG A 469 11.60 -0.97 39.55
CA ARG A 469 11.92 -1.81 40.73
C ARG A 469 12.66 -1.05 41.83
N LEU A 470 13.45 -0.04 41.46
CA LEU A 470 14.17 0.83 42.40
C LEU A 470 13.30 1.98 42.93
N GLY A 471 12.00 2.02 42.60
CA GLY A 471 11.09 3.05 43.10
C GLY A 471 11.35 4.45 42.52
N VAL A 472 11.96 4.56 41.33
CA VAL A 472 12.11 5.85 40.64
C VAL A 472 10.74 6.50 40.46
N SER A 473 10.67 7.82 40.72
CA SER A 473 9.41 8.55 40.76
C SER A 473 8.58 8.43 39.47
N PRO A 474 7.23 8.40 39.57
CA PRO A 474 6.36 8.34 38.39
C PRO A 474 6.63 9.43 37.36
N ALA A 475 6.94 10.65 37.79
CA ALA A 475 7.22 11.77 36.89
C ALA A 475 8.45 11.53 35.99
N VAL A 476 9.51 10.92 36.53
CA VAL A 476 10.70 10.56 35.75
C VAL A 476 10.40 9.40 34.80
N LEU A 477 9.63 8.41 35.27
CA LEU A 477 9.18 7.31 34.44
C LEU A 477 8.32 7.81 33.27
N ASP A 478 7.46 8.81 33.47
CA ASP A 478 6.66 9.43 32.40
C ASP A 478 7.51 10.14 31.34
N GLN A 479 8.59 10.81 31.75
CA GLN A 479 9.56 11.38 30.79
C GLN A 479 10.24 10.30 29.95
N ALA A 480 10.61 9.17 30.56
CA ALA A 480 11.19 8.04 29.85
C ALA A 480 10.17 7.36 28.92
N ARG A 481 8.89 7.25 29.33
CA ARG A 481 7.78 6.78 28.47
C ARG A 481 7.64 7.65 27.24
N ALA A 482 7.61 8.98 27.38
CA ALA A 482 7.52 9.89 26.24
C ALA A 482 8.67 9.69 25.23
N LYS A 483 9.88 9.41 25.74
CA LYS A 483 11.04 9.05 24.89
C LYS A 483 10.90 7.70 24.20
N HIS A 484 10.20 6.74 24.82
CA HIS A 484 9.83 5.50 24.17
C HIS A 484 8.83 5.74 23.03
N GLU A 485 7.79 6.54 23.25
CA GLU A 485 6.79 6.87 22.22
C GLU A 485 7.46 7.50 20.97
N GLU A 486 8.39 8.44 21.18
CA GLU A 486 9.21 9.05 20.13
C GLU A 486 10.13 8.04 19.43
N ALA A 487 10.91 7.29 20.20
CA ALA A 487 11.88 6.36 19.65
C ALA A 487 11.23 5.22 18.86
N HIS A 488 10.09 4.72 19.33
CA HIS A 488 9.30 3.69 18.68
C HIS A 488 8.80 4.16 17.32
N ALA A 489 8.18 5.34 17.25
CA ALA A 489 7.65 5.86 15.99
C ALA A 489 8.72 6.05 14.92
N LEU A 490 9.90 6.50 15.33
CA LEU A 490 11.03 6.73 14.44
C LEU A 490 11.74 5.43 14.01
N TRP A 491 11.51 4.31 14.69
CA TRP A 491 12.09 2.99 14.38
C TRP A 491 11.11 2.07 13.64
N GLU A 492 9.95 1.78 14.24
CA GLU A 492 9.05 0.74 13.76
C GLU A 492 8.55 1.04 12.34
N TYR A 493 8.41 2.31 11.99
CA TYR A 493 8.13 2.75 10.61
C TYR A 493 9.01 2.03 9.58
N TRP A 494 10.31 1.83 9.85
CA TRP A 494 11.28 1.24 8.92
C TRP A 494 11.31 -0.28 8.94
N THR A 495 10.94 -0.90 10.06
CA THR A 495 10.73 -2.36 10.08
C THR A 495 9.38 -2.71 9.45
N ALA A 496 8.41 -1.80 9.44
CA ALA A 496 7.12 -1.92 8.76
C ALA A 496 7.25 -1.71 7.24
N GLU A 497 7.97 -0.67 6.80
CA GLU A 497 8.23 -0.34 5.39
C GLU A 497 9.10 -1.39 4.72
N ASN A 498 8.82 -1.80 3.48
CA ASN A 498 9.38 -3.03 2.87
C ASN A 498 10.64 -2.85 2.02
N SER A 499 11.11 -1.64 1.79
CA SER A 499 12.25 -1.38 0.90
C SER A 499 13.62 -1.46 1.59
N ASP A 500 13.63 -1.63 2.91
CA ASP A 500 14.81 -1.43 3.75
C ASP A 500 15.44 -0.05 3.47
N GLY A 501 14.59 0.98 3.33
CA GLY A 501 14.96 2.37 3.10
C GLY A 501 15.36 2.74 1.66
N PHE A 502 15.34 1.80 0.70
CA PHE A 502 15.64 2.11 -0.70
C PHE A 502 14.69 3.16 -1.29
N HIS A 503 13.42 3.18 -0.86
CA HIS A 503 12.46 4.18 -1.35
C HIS A 503 12.83 5.61 -0.95
N ASN A 504 13.47 5.82 0.21
CA ASN A 504 13.93 7.13 0.66
C ASN A 504 15.05 7.00 1.72
N PRO A 505 16.31 6.83 1.29
CA PRO A 505 17.42 6.49 2.19
C PRO A 505 17.78 7.63 3.15
N ASP A 506 17.58 8.88 2.76
CA ASP A 506 17.88 10.04 3.60
C ASP A 506 16.87 10.17 4.74
N LEU A 507 15.57 10.03 4.44
CA LEU A 507 14.53 9.99 5.46
C LEU A 507 14.72 8.81 6.41
N ALA A 508 15.10 7.64 5.89
CA ALA A 508 15.42 6.46 6.69
C ALA A 508 16.56 6.73 7.67
N ARG A 509 17.63 7.36 7.17
CA ARG A 509 18.78 7.74 7.99
C ARG A 509 18.38 8.71 9.09
N GLU A 510 17.72 9.80 8.75
CA GLU A 510 17.29 10.84 9.69
C GLU A 510 16.44 10.24 10.81
N SER A 511 15.37 9.55 10.44
CA SER A 511 14.43 8.92 11.36
C SER A 511 15.11 7.92 12.30
N LEU A 512 15.90 6.96 11.77
CA LEU A 512 16.55 5.96 12.60
C LEU A 512 17.61 6.55 13.53
N THR A 513 18.32 7.60 13.09
CA THR A 513 19.22 8.32 14.00
C THR A 513 18.47 9.07 15.10
N GLY A 514 17.29 9.62 14.79
CA GLY A 514 16.38 10.19 15.78
C GLY A 514 15.89 9.15 16.79
N SER A 515 15.50 7.95 16.34
CA SER A 515 15.11 6.85 17.23
C SER A 515 16.21 6.49 18.23
N ILE A 516 17.45 6.36 17.75
CA ILE A 516 18.62 6.10 18.60
C ILE A 516 18.83 7.24 19.61
N ALA A 517 18.71 8.50 19.18
CA ALA A 517 18.89 9.66 20.04
C ALA A 517 17.82 9.73 21.14
N ALA A 518 16.55 9.55 20.78
CA ALA A 518 15.43 9.50 21.73
C ALA A 518 15.60 8.36 22.74
N SER A 519 15.99 7.17 22.26
CA SER A 519 16.26 6.01 23.12
C SER A 519 17.37 6.28 24.13
N LYS A 520 18.51 6.83 23.67
CA LYS A 520 19.64 7.20 24.55
C LYS A 520 19.25 8.25 25.58
N ALA A 521 18.43 9.23 25.19
CA ALA A 521 17.92 10.23 26.12
C ALA A 521 17.06 9.59 27.22
N GLY A 522 16.16 8.67 26.86
CA GLY A 522 15.37 7.90 27.83
C GLY A 522 16.25 7.06 28.77
N VAL A 523 17.24 6.34 28.23
CA VAL A 523 18.22 5.59 29.04
C VAL A 523 18.97 6.50 30.02
N LYS A 524 19.40 7.69 29.57
CA LYS A 524 20.09 8.65 30.43
C LYS A 524 19.19 9.12 31.59
N ILE A 525 17.95 9.51 31.30
CA ILE A 525 16.96 9.92 32.31
C ILE A 525 16.82 8.85 33.39
N LEU A 526 16.67 7.59 32.99
CA LEU A 526 16.50 6.46 33.89
C LEU A 526 17.76 6.19 34.73
N ASN A 527 18.94 6.18 34.11
CA ASN A 527 20.21 5.92 34.80
C ASN A 527 20.56 6.99 35.83
N ASP A 528 20.35 8.26 35.49
CA ASP A 528 20.59 9.37 36.41
C ASP A 528 19.68 9.23 37.64
N ALA A 529 18.39 8.95 37.42
CA ALA A 529 17.43 8.78 38.51
C ALA A 529 17.69 7.55 39.37
N MET A 530 18.06 6.41 38.77
CA MET A 530 18.46 5.21 39.51
C MET A 530 19.71 5.45 40.37
N THR A 531 20.64 6.29 39.92
CA THR A 531 21.84 6.66 40.69
C THR A 531 21.47 7.46 41.94
N VAL A 532 20.50 8.36 41.83
CA VAL A 532 19.97 9.11 42.97
C VAL A 532 19.25 8.16 43.94
N ALA A 533 18.34 7.33 43.44
CA ALA A 533 17.59 6.38 44.26
C ALA A 533 18.49 5.45 45.08
N LYS A 534 19.55 4.89 44.46
CA LYS A 534 20.52 4.04 45.17
C LYS A 534 21.28 4.76 46.28
N LYS A 535 21.59 6.05 46.10
CA LYS A 535 22.26 6.86 47.14
C LYS A 535 21.33 7.17 48.30
N GLU A 536 20.03 7.32 48.05
CA GLU A 536 19.04 7.53 49.10
C GLU A 536 18.75 6.24 49.88
N GLU A 537 18.74 5.10 49.20
CA GLU A 537 18.62 3.78 49.83
C GLU A 537 19.82 3.48 50.72
N ALA A 538 21.05 3.75 50.27
CA ALA A 538 22.26 3.56 51.07
C ALA A 538 22.37 4.48 52.31
N LYS A 539 21.51 5.50 52.42
CA LYS A 539 21.42 6.40 53.58
C LYS A 539 20.36 5.96 54.60
N LYS A 540 19.50 5.01 54.24
CA LYS A 540 18.50 4.39 55.12
C LYS A 540 19.05 3.08 55.66
#